data_AF-A0AAN0M0E4-F1
#
_entry.id   AF-A0AAN0M0E4-F1
#
_cell.length_a   1.000
_cell.length_b   1.000
_cell.length_c   1.000
_cell.angle_alpha   90.00
_cell.angle_beta   90.00
_cell.angle_gamma   90.00
#
_symmetry.space_group_name_H-M   'P 1'
#
loop_
_entity.id
_entity.type
_entity.pdbx_description
1 polymer ?
#
loop_
_entity_poly.entity_id
_entity_poly.type
_entity_poly.pdbx_seq_one_letter_code
_entity_poly.pdbx_strand_id
1 'polypeptide(L)'
;MISHLLKQTKQNYGLANDYAIEVGKLLAQTYQEVLSKELLPDGKMYWNIADRVIKPTLENNYKLIIEYASETQEFLNKNAGVGIKPITPPLNDDRIKGILERVSSQEDFDKIKWILDEPIVNFSQSVIDDKD
;
A
#
# COMPACT_ATOMS: atom_id res chain seq x y z
N MET A 1 10.53 19.43 -25.77
CA MET A 1 11.04 19.18 -24.41
C MET A 1 9.90 18.86 -23.43
N ILE A 2 8.96 19.78 -23.18
CA ILE A 2 7.83 19.58 -22.25
C ILE A 2 6.98 18.34 -22.57
N SER A 3 6.60 18.13 -23.83
CA SER A 3 5.79 16.96 -24.23
C SER A 3 6.48 15.61 -24.01
N HIS A 4 7.82 15.57 -24.03
CA HIS A 4 8.59 14.36 -23.76
C HIS A 4 8.59 14.03 -22.26
N LEU A 5 8.75 15.05 -21.41
CA LEU A 5 8.66 14.93 -19.96
C LEU A 5 7.27 14.43 -19.54
N LEU A 6 6.20 15.02 -20.08
CA LEU A 6 4.82 14.59 -19.78
C LEU A 6 4.57 13.11 -20.15
N LYS A 7 5.14 12.63 -21.26
CA LYS A 7 5.02 11.23 -21.68
C LYS A 7 5.77 10.29 -20.73
N GLN A 8 6.99 10.65 -20.31
CA GLN A 8 7.78 9.88 -19.35
C GLN A 8 7.11 9.84 -17.98
N THR A 9 6.59 10.97 -17.49
CA THR A 9 5.83 11.03 -16.24
C THR A 9 4.62 10.12 -16.30
N LYS A 10 3.81 10.17 -17.37
CA LYS A 10 2.64 9.29 -17.52
C LYS A 10 3.01 7.81 -17.53
N GLN A 11 4.11 7.44 -18.19
CA GLN A 11 4.60 6.06 -18.22
C GLN A 11 5.10 5.62 -16.83
N ASN A 12 5.76 6.50 -16.08
CA ASN A 12 6.19 6.23 -14.71
C ASN A 12 5.01 5.96 -13.79
N TYR A 13 4.01 6.86 -13.80
CA TYR A 13 2.78 6.65 -13.02
C TYR A 13 2.12 5.31 -13.32
N GLY A 14 2.11 4.88 -14.59
CA GLY A 14 1.61 3.55 -14.95
C GLY A 14 2.42 2.41 -14.30
N LEU A 15 3.75 2.45 -14.41
CA LEU A 15 4.62 1.42 -13.84
C LEU A 15 4.55 1.38 -12.30
N ALA A 16 4.55 2.54 -11.65
CA ALA A 16 4.44 2.64 -10.20
C ALA A 16 3.08 2.15 -9.70
N ASN A 17 1.99 2.47 -10.42
CA ASN A 17 0.66 1.97 -10.11
C ASN A 17 0.55 0.45 -10.27
N ASP A 18 1.08 -0.10 -11.36
CA ASP A 18 1.10 -1.55 -11.59
C ASP A 18 1.88 -2.26 -10.47
N TYR A 19 3.04 -1.73 -10.08
CA TYR A 19 3.81 -2.25 -8.94
C TYR A 19 3.02 -2.18 -7.63
N ALA A 20 2.36 -1.05 -7.35
CA ALA A 20 1.54 -0.88 -6.17
C ALA A 20 0.39 -1.90 -6.11
N ILE A 21 -0.29 -2.14 -7.23
CA ILE A 21 -1.33 -3.16 -7.35
C ILE A 21 -0.76 -4.54 -6.99
N GLU A 22 0.37 -4.93 -7.59
CA GLU A 22 0.93 -6.27 -7.40
C GLU A 22 1.42 -6.50 -5.97
N VAL A 23 2.14 -5.54 -5.36
CA VAL A 23 2.56 -5.68 -3.95
C VAL A 23 1.34 -5.69 -3.01
N GLY A 24 0.31 -4.89 -3.30
CA GLY A 24 -0.95 -4.91 -2.56
C GLY A 24 -1.66 -6.27 -2.63
N LYS A 25 -1.74 -6.89 -3.82
CA LYS A 25 -2.30 -8.23 -4.00
C LYS A 25 -1.49 -9.28 -3.24
N LEU A 26 -0.17 -9.22 -3.29
CA LEU A 26 0.69 -10.16 -2.56
C LEU A 26 0.49 -10.04 -1.05
N LEU A 27 0.38 -8.82 -0.52
CA LEU A 27 0.10 -8.61 0.89
C LEU A 27 -1.31 -9.11 1.27
N ALA A 28 -2.32 -8.79 0.47
CA ALA A 28 -3.70 -9.27 0.65
C ALA A 28 -3.76 -10.81 0.67
N GLN A 29 -3.13 -11.45 -0.31
CA GLN A 29 -3.02 -12.91 -0.39
C GLN A 29 -2.33 -13.47 0.84
N THR A 30 -1.22 -12.87 1.27
CA THR A 30 -0.50 -13.29 2.48
C THR A 30 -1.41 -13.23 3.70
N TYR A 31 -2.19 -12.17 3.88
CA TYR A 31 -3.17 -12.09 4.97
C TYR A 31 -4.21 -13.21 4.91
N GLN A 32 -4.74 -13.54 3.72
CA GLN A 32 -5.71 -14.65 3.58
C GLN A 32 -5.10 -16.03 3.91
N GLU A 33 -3.80 -16.20 3.65
CA GLU A 33 -3.08 -17.45 3.92
C GLU A 33 -2.69 -17.60 5.39
N VAL A 34 -2.27 -16.53 6.05
CA VAL A 34 -1.65 -16.60 7.38
C VAL A 34 -2.55 -16.13 8.52
N LEU A 35 -3.60 -15.35 8.25
CA LEU A 35 -4.53 -14.87 9.26
C LEU A 35 -5.82 -15.68 9.22
N SER A 36 -6.12 -16.36 10.32
CA SER A 36 -7.33 -17.14 10.49
C SER A 36 -7.85 -16.98 11.92
N LYS A 37 -9.15 -17.19 12.13
CA LYS A 37 -9.74 -17.05 13.48
C LYS A 37 -9.18 -18.08 14.46
N GLU A 38 -8.75 -19.23 13.97
CA GLU A 38 -8.15 -20.31 14.76
C GLU A 38 -6.83 -19.89 15.41
N LEU A 39 -6.14 -18.90 14.84
CA LEU A 39 -4.90 -18.33 15.37
C LEU A 39 -5.14 -17.14 16.31
N LEU A 40 -6.41 -16.72 16.48
CA LEU A 40 -6.78 -15.53 17.24
C LEU A 40 -7.41 -15.90 18.59
N PRO A 41 -7.20 -15.10 19.64
CA PRO A 41 -7.88 -15.32 20.92
C PRO A 41 -9.39 -15.17 20.73
N ASP A 42 -10.14 -16.18 21.17
CA ASP A 42 -11.60 -16.26 21.05
C ASP A 42 -12.13 -16.10 19.60
N GLY A 43 -11.28 -16.29 18.59
CA GLY A 43 -11.62 -16.06 17.18
C GLY A 43 -11.65 -14.58 16.75
N LYS A 44 -11.22 -13.66 17.61
CA LYS A 44 -11.33 -12.20 17.42
C LYS A 44 -10.00 -11.54 17.11
N MET A 45 -9.99 -10.66 16.11
CA MET A 45 -8.87 -9.77 15.84
C MET A 45 -8.91 -8.57 16.79
N TYR A 46 -8.19 -8.60 17.90
CA TYR A 46 -8.10 -7.44 18.78
C TYR A 46 -7.22 -6.33 18.18
N TRP A 47 -7.53 -5.07 18.52
CA TRP A 47 -6.82 -3.91 17.97
C TRP A 47 -5.31 -3.98 18.22
N ASN A 48 -4.87 -4.41 19.40
CA ASN A 48 -3.45 -4.57 19.73
C ASN A 48 -2.76 -5.69 18.92
N ILE A 49 -3.50 -6.69 18.43
CA ILE A 49 -2.97 -7.72 17.52
C ILE A 49 -2.86 -7.12 16.12
N ALA A 50 -3.91 -6.45 15.65
CA ALA A 50 -3.91 -5.76 14.36
C ALA A 50 -2.78 -4.72 14.27
N ASP A 51 -2.60 -3.90 15.30
CA ASP A 51 -1.53 -2.90 15.39
C ASP A 51 -0.13 -3.51 15.39
N ARG A 52 0.04 -4.74 15.91
CA ARG A 52 1.35 -5.43 15.92
C ARG A 52 1.66 -6.20 14.64
N VAL A 53 0.64 -6.62 13.90
CA VAL A 53 0.79 -7.53 12.75
C VAL A 53 0.49 -6.83 11.41
N ILE A 54 -0.62 -6.10 11.34
CA ILE A 54 -1.13 -5.49 10.11
C ILE A 54 -0.47 -4.13 9.86
N LYS A 55 -0.37 -3.27 10.88
CA LYS A 55 0.22 -1.94 10.70
C LYS A 55 1.67 -1.97 10.18
N PRO A 56 2.61 -2.73 10.76
CA PRO A 56 3.99 -2.75 10.26
C PRO A 56 4.10 -3.29 8.83
N THR A 57 3.20 -4.19 8.42
CA THR A 57 3.18 -4.75 7.07
C THR A 57 2.59 -3.77 6.06
N LEU A 58 1.60 -2.96 6.43
CA LEU A 58 1.11 -1.83 5.63
C LEU A 58 2.15 -0.71 5.48
N GLU A 59 2.85 -0.36 6.57
CA GLU A 59 3.97 0.60 6.53
C GLU A 59 5.10 0.12 5.62
N ASN A 60 5.44 -1.17 5.67
CA ASN A 60 6.44 -1.77 4.79
C ASN A 60 5.98 -1.78 3.32
N ASN A 61 4.72 -2.12 3.07
CA ASN A 61 4.13 -2.08 1.74
C ASN A 61 4.18 -0.67 1.14
N TYR A 62 3.84 0.37 1.92
CA TYR A 62 4.02 1.76 1.51
C TYR A 62 5.49 2.07 1.16
N LYS A 63 6.45 1.66 1.99
CA LYS A 63 7.89 1.89 1.73
C LYS A 63 8.34 1.27 0.41
N LEU A 64 7.96 0.01 0.15
CA LEU A 64 8.29 -0.68 -1.11
C LEU A 64 7.77 0.09 -2.32
N ILE A 65 6.55 0.61 -2.25
CA ILE A 65 5.91 1.35 -3.35
C ILE A 65 6.61 2.69 -3.59
N ILE A 66 6.89 3.44 -2.51
CA ILE A 66 7.57 4.73 -2.59
C ILE A 66 9.01 4.60 -3.09
N GLU A 67 9.75 3.59 -2.63
CA GLU A 67 11.11 3.32 -3.08
C GLU A 67 11.12 3.04 -4.59
N TYR A 68 10.26 2.13 -5.06
CA TYR A 68 10.15 1.81 -6.49
C TYR A 68 9.76 3.03 -7.35
N ALA A 69 8.76 3.79 -6.92
CA ALA A 69 8.31 4.99 -7.62
C ALA A 69 9.41 6.06 -7.67
N SER A 70 10.15 6.23 -6.57
CA SER A 70 11.22 7.23 -6.46
C SER A 70 12.41 6.86 -7.34
N GLU A 71 12.85 5.61 -7.31
CA GLU A 71 13.94 5.11 -8.16
C GLU A 71 13.60 5.22 -9.65
N THR A 72 12.37 4.87 -10.02
CA THR A 72 11.89 4.97 -11.41
C THR A 72 11.86 6.43 -11.87
N GLN A 73 11.35 7.35 -11.05
CA GLN A 73 11.34 8.78 -11.38
C GLN A 73 12.75 9.35 -11.48
N GLU A 74 13.66 8.97 -10.57
CA GLU A 74 15.05 9.44 -10.59
C GLU A 74 15.80 8.96 -11.84
N PHE A 75 15.64 7.69 -12.21
CA PHE A 75 16.23 7.12 -13.41
C PHE A 75 15.76 7.87 -14.67
N LEU A 76 14.46 8.14 -14.78
CA LEU A 76 13.89 8.88 -15.91
C LEU A 76 14.36 10.34 -15.94
N ASN A 77 14.41 11.02 -14.78
CA ASN A 77 14.90 12.39 -14.68
C ASN A 77 16.36 12.51 -15.15
N LYS A 78 17.22 11.57 -14.71
CA LYS A 78 18.61 11.48 -15.16
C LYS A 78 18.71 11.28 -16.67
N ASN A 79 17.93 10.35 -17.24
CA ASN A 79 17.92 10.07 -18.67
C ASN A 79 17.38 11.24 -19.51
N ALA A 80 16.47 12.05 -18.94
CA ALA A 80 15.96 13.24 -19.58
C ALA A 80 16.90 14.47 -19.43
N GLY A 81 17.99 14.35 -18.66
CA GLY A 81 18.90 15.46 -18.36
C GLY A 81 18.28 16.52 -17.45
N VAL A 82 17.33 16.13 -16.59
CA VAL A 82 16.54 17.04 -15.75
C VAL A 82 16.87 16.84 -14.27
N GLY A 83 17.23 17.91 -13.58
CA GLY A 83 17.59 17.91 -12.15
C GLY A 83 16.42 17.89 -11.17
N ILE A 84 15.27 17.33 -11.57
CA ILE A 84 14.08 17.24 -10.69
C ILE A 84 14.26 16.07 -9.73
N LYS A 85 13.91 16.28 -8.45
CA LYS A 85 13.88 15.20 -7.46
C LYS A 85 12.57 14.40 -7.56
N PRO A 86 12.58 13.09 -7.24
CA PRO A 86 11.35 12.33 -7.10
C PRO A 86 10.39 12.96 -6.08
N ILE A 87 9.10 12.79 -6.31
CA ILE A 87 8.03 13.17 -5.38
C ILE A 87 7.68 11.93 -4.56
N THR A 88 7.58 12.10 -3.24
CA THR A 88 7.27 11.04 -2.30
C THR A 88 6.06 11.47 -1.47
N PRO A 89 4.84 10.97 -1.80
CA PRO A 89 3.67 11.16 -0.96
C PRO A 89 3.91 10.63 0.45
N PRO A 90 3.41 11.29 1.51
CA PRO A 90 3.55 10.80 2.88
C PRO A 90 2.67 9.56 3.13
N LEU A 91 3.01 8.79 4.16
CA LEU A 91 2.17 7.68 4.62
C LEU A 91 0.83 8.20 5.16
N ASN A 92 -0.26 7.60 4.71
CA ASN A 92 -1.60 7.90 5.22
C ASN A 92 -1.90 7.07 6.49
N ASP A 93 -1.43 7.56 7.64
CA ASP A 93 -1.62 6.93 8.96
C ASP A 93 -3.10 6.78 9.34
N ASP A 94 -3.95 7.74 8.97
CA ASP A 94 -5.39 7.71 9.25
C ASP A 94 -6.06 6.54 8.52
N ARG A 95 -5.63 6.27 7.28
CA ARG A 95 -6.13 5.13 6.52
C ARG A 95 -5.70 3.79 7.11
N ILE A 96 -4.46 3.69 7.59
CA ILE A 96 -4.00 2.51 8.34
C ILE A 96 -4.87 2.32 9.58
N LYS A 97 -5.05 3.37 10.37
CA LYS A 97 -5.88 3.32 11.58
C LYS A 97 -7.30 2.86 11.28
N GLY A 98 -7.92 3.37 10.21
CA GLY A 98 -9.26 2.94 9.78
C GLY A 98 -9.34 1.45 9.44
N ILE A 99 -8.30 0.89 8.79
CA ILE A 99 -8.19 -0.55 8.52
C ILE A 99 -8.12 -1.34 9.84
N LEU A 100 -7.27 -0.91 10.79
CA LEU A 100 -7.13 -1.57 12.10
C LEU A 100 -8.42 -1.54 12.91
N GLU A 101 -9.08 -0.39 12.98
CA GLU A 101 -10.37 -0.24 13.69
C GLU A 101 -11.43 -1.15 13.07
N ARG A 102 -11.49 -1.21 11.73
CA ARG A 102 -12.51 -1.99 11.04
C ARG A 102 -12.28 -3.48 11.20
N VAL A 103 -11.05 -3.98 11.00
CA VAL A 103 -10.75 -5.42 11.14
C VAL A 103 -10.94 -5.91 12.58
N SER A 104 -10.82 -5.01 13.56
CA SER A 104 -11.02 -5.33 14.98
C SER A 104 -12.44 -5.12 15.50
N SER A 105 -13.38 -4.76 14.63
CA SER A 105 -14.75 -4.37 15.03
C SER A 105 -15.73 -5.52 15.28
N GLN A 106 -15.37 -6.76 14.93
CA GLN A 106 -16.27 -7.92 15.03
C GLN A 106 -15.71 -8.95 16.01
N GLU A 107 -16.61 -9.66 16.71
CA GLU A 107 -16.22 -10.80 17.56
C GLU A 107 -15.69 -11.98 16.75
N ASP A 108 -16.22 -12.19 15.55
CA ASP A 108 -15.82 -13.27 14.65
C ASP A 108 -15.02 -12.69 13.48
N PHE A 109 -13.72 -13.01 13.44
CA PHE A 109 -12.81 -12.51 12.41
C PHE A 109 -13.24 -12.93 10.99
N ASP A 110 -13.87 -14.09 10.81
CA ASP A 110 -14.32 -14.53 9.48
C ASP A 110 -15.35 -13.58 8.85
N LYS A 111 -16.12 -12.85 9.67
CA LYS A 111 -17.12 -11.88 9.19
C LYS A 111 -16.49 -10.59 8.66
N ILE A 112 -15.23 -10.33 8.97
CA ILE A 112 -14.57 -9.05 8.69
C ILE A 112 -13.22 -9.17 7.97
N LYS A 113 -12.68 -10.38 7.82
CA LYS A 113 -11.39 -10.63 7.14
C LYS A 113 -11.30 -10.10 5.71
N TRP A 114 -12.43 -9.87 5.04
CA TRP A 114 -12.50 -9.25 3.71
C TRP A 114 -11.90 -7.84 3.67
N ILE A 115 -11.78 -7.17 4.81
CA ILE A 115 -11.08 -5.89 4.94
C ILE A 115 -9.59 -6.01 4.60
N LEU A 116 -9.03 -7.20 4.75
CA LEU A 116 -7.63 -7.52 4.47
C LEU A 116 -7.43 -8.09 3.05
N ASP A 117 -8.37 -7.84 2.14
CA ASP A 117 -8.31 -8.27 0.74
C ASP A 117 -8.27 -7.04 -0.19
N GLU A 118 -9.30 -6.83 -1.01
CA GLU A 118 -9.41 -5.69 -1.93
C GLU A 118 -9.12 -4.30 -1.30
N PRO A 119 -9.49 -4.01 -0.04
CA PRO A 119 -9.12 -2.73 0.57
C PRO A 119 -7.60 -2.53 0.77
N ILE A 120 -6.81 -3.60 0.85
CA ILE A 120 -5.34 -3.54 0.92
C ILE A 120 -4.75 -3.19 -0.44
N VAL A 121 -5.30 -3.76 -1.52
CA VAL A 121 -4.91 -3.40 -2.90
C VAL A 121 -5.24 -1.93 -3.17
N ASN A 122 -6.40 -1.47 -2.72
CA ASN A 122 -6.78 -0.06 -2.80
C ASN A 122 -5.89 0.84 -1.92
N PHE A 123 -5.38 0.33 -0.80
CA PHE A 123 -4.43 1.07 0.04
C PHE A 123 -3.11 1.27 -0.69
N SER A 124 -2.57 0.21 -1.28
CA SER A 124 -1.36 0.28 -2.08
C SER A 124 -1.49 1.26 -3.25
N GLN A 125 -2.59 1.17 -4.01
CA GLN A 125 -2.82 2.07 -5.15
C GLN A 125 -2.87 3.55 -4.76
N SER A 126 -3.50 3.90 -3.62
CA SER A 126 -3.56 5.32 -3.24
C SER A 126 -2.22 5.92 -2.86
N VAL A 127 -1.21 5.11 -2.55
CA VAL A 127 0.16 5.62 -2.36
C VAL A 127 0.67 6.35 -3.62
N ILE A 128 0.22 5.94 -4.81
CA ILE A 128 0.58 6.56 -6.10
C ILE A 128 -0.46 7.59 -6.55
N ASP A 129 -1.73 7.36 -6.25
CA ASP A 129 -2.84 8.22 -6.68
C ASP A 129 -3.11 9.43 -5.77
N ASP A 130 -2.69 9.38 -4.50
CA ASP A 130 -2.90 10.48 -3.56
C ASP A 130 -2.07 11.70 -3.98
N LYS A 131 -2.76 12.61 -4.67
CA LYS A 131 -2.34 13.95 -5.01
C LYS A 131 -2.83 14.89 -3.92
N ASP A 132 -2.21 14.84 -2.75
CA ASP A 132 -2.32 15.96 -1.82
C ASP A 132 -1.34 17.08 -2.21
#